data_AF-A0A087MMC4-F1
#
_entry.id   AF-A0A087MMC4-F1
#
_cell.length_a   1.000
_cell.length_b   1.000
_cell.length_c   1.000
_cell.angle_alpha   90.00
_cell.angle_beta   90.00
_cell.angle_gamma   90.00
#
_symmetry.space_group_name_H-M   'P 1'
#
loop_
_entity.id
_entity.type
_entity.pdbx_description
1 polymer ?
#
loop_
_entity_poly.entity_id
_entity_poly.type
_entity_poly.pdbx_seq_one_letter_code
_entity_poly.pdbx_strand_id
1 'polypeptide(L)'
;MAIALAGPSWAQDRPDRDQVESQLAQAAAAVDAASLEVKARQAQLEAAQESLARAERARGQAAERLARAEAQAAKGRVTRRQVDQDREAANRAGEAVRRAREEIEGLESAMNEGQATLLAAKSAVDAASASVARYLGDEPGA
;
A
#
# COMPACT_ATOMS: atom_id res chain seq x y z
N MET A 1 23.46 -61.60 -21.57
CA MET A 1 22.94 -60.28 -21.97
C MET A 1 21.43 -60.32 -21.83
N ALA A 2 20.87 -59.61 -20.84
CA ALA A 2 19.45 -59.35 -20.74
C ALA A 2 19.32 -57.86 -20.44
N ILE A 3 18.81 -57.10 -21.42
CA ILE A 3 18.55 -55.67 -21.31
C ILE A 3 17.18 -55.57 -20.61
N ALA A 4 17.19 -55.21 -19.33
CA ALA A 4 15.99 -54.78 -18.63
C ALA A 4 15.61 -53.40 -19.18
N LEU A 5 14.54 -53.35 -19.97
CA LEU A 5 13.91 -52.11 -20.39
C LEU A 5 13.32 -51.43 -19.15
N ALA A 6 14.08 -50.52 -18.55
CA ALA A 6 13.55 -49.50 -17.66
C ALA A 6 12.60 -48.63 -18.49
N GLY A 7 11.31 -48.96 -18.46
CA GLY A 7 10.27 -48.14 -19.03
C GLY A 7 10.38 -46.73 -18.46
N PRO A 8 10.24 -45.68 -19.28
CA PRO A 8 10.49 -44.34 -18.81
C PRO A 8 9.39 -43.96 -17.81
N SER A 9 9.80 -43.65 -16.58
CA SER A 9 8.93 -43.20 -15.50
C SER A 9 8.40 -41.80 -15.81
N TRP A 10 7.40 -41.72 -16.68
CA TRP A 10 6.57 -40.52 -16.88
C TRP A 10 5.26 -40.63 -16.09
N ALA A 11 5.32 -41.24 -14.90
CA ALA A 11 4.39 -40.87 -13.84
C ALA A 11 4.88 -39.50 -13.31
N GLN A 12 4.67 -38.46 -14.12
CA GLN A 12 4.64 -37.11 -13.60
C GLN A 12 3.55 -37.11 -12.53
N ASP A 13 3.92 -36.75 -11.29
CA ASP A 13 2.99 -36.34 -10.24
C ASP A 13 2.05 -35.28 -10.85
N ARG A 14 0.92 -35.73 -11.40
CA ARG A 14 -0.18 -34.84 -11.74
C ARG A 14 -0.83 -34.55 -10.39
N PRO A 15 -0.92 -33.28 -9.96
CA PRO A 15 -1.61 -32.96 -8.72
C PRO A 15 -3.03 -33.52 -8.78
N ASP A 16 -3.42 -34.26 -7.74
CA ASP A 16 -4.78 -34.78 -7.63
C ASP A 16 -5.79 -33.63 -7.64
N ARG A 17 -7.01 -33.89 -8.10
CA ARG A 17 -8.09 -32.89 -8.22
C ARG A 17 -8.25 -32.04 -6.95
N ASP A 18 -8.24 -32.67 -5.79
CA ASP A 18 -8.36 -32.01 -4.48
C ASP A 18 -7.22 -31.02 -4.23
N GLN A 19 -6.01 -31.32 -4.72
CA GLN A 19 -4.84 -30.46 -4.58
C GLN A 19 -4.97 -29.22 -5.49
N VAL A 20 -5.50 -29.37 -6.70
CA VAL A 20 -5.73 -28.26 -7.62
C VAL A 20 -6.87 -27.35 -7.12
N GLU A 21 -7.98 -27.93 -6.65
CA GLU A 21 -9.08 -27.19 -6.05
C GLU A 21 -8.64 -26.45 -4.77
N SER A 22 -7.80 -27.07 -3.94
CA SER A 22 -7.19 -26.43 -2.76
C SER A 22 -6.29 -25.25 -3.14
N GLN A 23 -5.45 -25.39 -4.17
CA GLN A 23 -4.60 -24.30 -4.67
C GLN A 23 -5.43 -23.12 -5.20
N LEU A 24 -6.53 -23.39 -5.91
CA LEU A 24 -7.44 -22.35 -6.37
C LEU A 24 -8.11 -21.61 -5.20
N ALA A 25 -8.58 -22.35 -4.18
CA ALA A 25 -9.17 -21.75 -2.99
C ALA A 25 -8.16 -20.90 -2.21
N GLN A 26 -6.92 -21.36 -2.07
CA GLN A 26 -5.83 -20.60 -1.42
C GLN A 26 -5.49 -19.33 -2.21
N ALA A 27 -5.40 -19.42 -3.54
CA ALA A 27 -5.12 -18.27 -4.39
C ALA A 27 -6.27 -17.24 -4.35
N ALA A 28 -7.53 -17.68 -4.33
CA ALA A 28 -8.68 -16.80 -4.16
C ALA A 28 -8.66 -16.08 -2.80
N ALA A 29 -8.37 -16.81 -1.72
CA ALA A 29 -8.22 -16.22 -0.39
C ALA A 29 -7.08 -15.19 -0.32
N ALA A 30 -5.97 -15.44 -1.02
CA ALA A 30 -4.86 -14.49 -1.12
C ALA A 30 -5.25 -13.20 -1.87
N VAL A 31 -6.07 -13.30 -2.94
CA VAL A 31 -6.61 -12.13 -3.65
C VAL A 31 -7.54 -11.32 -2.75
N ASP A 32 -8.42 -11.97 -1.99
CA ASP A 32 -9.34 -11.28 -1.07
C ASP A 32 -8.56 -10.55 0.03
N ALA A 33 -7.55 -11.20 0.63
CA ALA A 33 -6.68 -10.59 1.63
C ALA A 33 -5.93 -9.37 1.06
N ALA A 34 -5.30 -9.51 -0.11
CA ALA A 34 -4.57 -8.42 -0.76
C ALA A 34 -5.51 -7.26 -1.16
N SER A 35 -6.75 -7.56 -1.58
CA SER A 35 -7.76 -6.56 -1.91
C SER A 35 -8.21 -5.76 -0.68
N LEU A 36 -8.43 -6.43 0.45
CA LEU A 36 -8.73 -5.76 1.73
C LEU A 36 -7.57 -4.88 2.20
N GLU A 37 -6.35 -5.36 2.05
CA GLU A 37 -5.16 -4.60 2.44
C GLU A 37 -4.97 -3.34 1.58
N VAL A 38 -5.16 -3.43 0.26
CA VAL A 38 -5.13 -2.26 -0.64
C VAL A 38 -6.21 -1.25 -0.25
N LYS A 39 -7.43 -1.70 0.05
CA LYS A 39 -8.51 -0.81 0.52
C LYS A 39 -8.15 -0.11 1.84
N ALA A 40 -7.56 -0.85 2.79
CA ALA A 40 -7.14 -0.28 4.06
C ALA A 40 -6.04 0.78 3.87
N ARG A 41 -5.06 0.51 3.01
CA ARG A 41 -4.00 1.47 2.66
C ARG A 41 -4.55 2.71 1.96
N GLN A 42 -5.52 2.55 1.05
CA GLN A 42 -6.19 3.67 0.40
C GLN A 42 -6.88 4.58 1.42
N ALA A 43 -7.60 4.00 2.39
CA ALA A 43 -8.24 4.76 3.45
C ALA A 43 -7.22 5.50 4.35
N GLN A 44 -6.07 4.88 4.64
CA GLN A 44 -4.98 5.53 5.37
C GLN A 44 -4.39 6.71 4.60
N LEU A 45 -4.20 6.56 3.28
CA LEU A 45 -3.70 7.61 2.41
C LEU A 45 -4.66 8.81 2.37
N GLU A 46 -5.96 8.56 2.25
CA GLU A 46 -6.99 9.62 2.29
C GLU A 46 -6.97 10.36 3.64
N ALA A 47 -6.90 9.64 4.75
CA ALA A 47 -6.81 10.25 6.09
C ALA A 47 -5.51 11.08 6.26
N ALA A 48 -4.39 10.61 5.71
CA ALA A 48 -3.12 11.32 5.74
C ALA A 48 -3.17 12.59 4.88
N GLN A 49 -3.82 12.56 3.71
CA GLN A 49 -4.05 13.74 2.87
C GLN A 49 -4.92 14.78 3.58
N GLU A 50 -5.97 14.36 4.28
CA GLU A 50 -6.78 15.27 5.11
C GLU A 50 -5.98 15.88 6.27
N SER A 51 -5.07 15.09 6.87
CA SER A 51 -4.13 15.55 7.89
C SER A 51 -3.18 16.62 7.34
N LEU A 52 -2.60 16.38 6.15
CA LEU A 52 -1.75 17.33 5.44
C LEU A 52 -2.52 18.64 5.17
N ALA A 53 -3.74 18.57 4.64
CA ALA A 53 -4.56 19.76 4.36
C ALA A 53 -4.88 20.56 5.64
N ARG A 54 -5.02 19.91 6.80
CA ARG A 54 -5.17 20.58 8.10
C ARG A 54 -3.86 21.23 8.54
N ALA A 55 -2.74 20.53 8.39
CA ALA A 55 -1.42 21.05 8.74
C ALA A 55 -1.03 22.26 7.88
N GLU A 56 -1.33 22.25 6.58
CA GLU A 56 -1.05 23.36 5.66
C GLU A 56 -1.88 24.60 6.01
N ARG A 57 -3.17 24.43 6.35
CA ARG A 57 -4.01 25.52 6.87
C ARG A 57 -3.45 26.10 8.16
N ALA A 58 -3.04 25.26 9.11
CA ALA A 58 -2.43 25.70 10.37
C ALA A 58 -1.12 26.46 10.13
N ARG A 59 -0.28 26.00 9.19
CA ARG A 59 0.94 26.69 8.77
C ARG A 59 0.63 28.06 8.17
N GLY A 60 -0.36 28.17 7.30
CA GLY A 60 -0.80 29.45 6.73
C GLY A 60 -1.22 30.43 7.83
N GLN A 61 -2.06 29.99 8.77
CA GLN A 61 -2.48 30.81 9.90
C GLN A 61 -1.31 31.24 10.80
N ALA A 62 -0.36 30.35 11.09
CA ALA A 62 0.82 30.66 11.88
C ALA A 62 1.73 31.68 11.17
N ALA A 63 1.92 31.53 9.85
CA ALA A 63 2.69 32.47 9.05
C ALA A 63 2.04 33.87 9.01
N GLU A 64 0.72 33.96 8.87
CA GLU A 64 0.01 35.24 8.95
C GLU A 64 0.11 35.90 10.33
N ARG A 65 0.06 35.10 11.41
CA ARG A 65 0.25 35.61 12.78
C ARG A 65 1.65 36.17 12.97
N LEU A 66 2.68 35.43 12.53
CA LEU A 66 4.06 35.90 12.56
C LEU A 66 4.24 37.19 11.76
N ALA A 67 3.73 37.27 10.53
CA ALA A 67 3.82 38.47 9.71
C ALA A 67 3.13 39.68 10.37
N ARG A 68 1.97 39.47 11.01
CA ARG A 68 1.30 40.51 11.81
C ARG A 68 2.14 40.91 13.02
N ALA A 69 2.70 39.96 13.76
CA ALA A 69 3.54 40.24 14.92
C ALA A 69 4.80 41.04 14.54
N GLU A 70 5.48 40.66 13.46
CA GLU A 70 6.65 41.37 12.92
C GLU A 70 6.29 42.82 12.51
N ALA A 71 5.16 43.00 11.82
CA ALA A 71 4.68 44.34 11.44
C ALA A 71 4.30 45.23 12.64
N GLN A 72 3.76 44.64 13.71
CA GLN A 72 3.44 45.37 14.94
C GLN A 72 4.69 45.64 15.79
N ALA A 73 5.66 44.73 15.78
CA ALA A 73 6.95 44.92 16.45
C ALA A 73 7.74 46.08 15.82
N ALA A 74 7.70 46.22 14.48
CA ALA A 74 8.29 47.37 13.78
C ALA A 74 7.65 48.71 14.19
N LYS A 75 6.42 48.69 14.71
CA LYS A 75 5.70 49.86 15.25
C LYS A 75 5.83 50.01 16.77
N GLY A 76 6.65 49.18 17.42
CA GLY A 76 6.82 49.15 18.88
C GLY A 76 5.59 48.67 19.67
N ARG A 77 4.60 48.06 19.01
CA ARG A 77 3.33 47.64 19.62
C ARG A 77 3.36 46.21 20.16
N VAL A 78 4.35 45.42 19.76
CA VAL A 78 4.54 44.03 20.18
C VAL A 78 5.99 43.82 20.58
N THR A 79 6.23 42.96 21.57
CA THR A 79 7.57 42.67 22.08
C THR A 79 8.31 41.67 21.20
N ARG A 80 9.64 41.72 21.22
CA ARG A 80 10.49 40.71 20.55
C ARG A 80 10.16 39.28 20.98
N ARG A 81 9.88 39.07 22.27
CA ARG A 81 9.50 37.76 22.82
C ARG A 81 8.23 37.20 22.17
N GLN A 82 7.24 38.05 21.87
CA GLN A 82 6.01 37.62 21.21
C GLN A 82 6.29 37.21 19.75
N VAL A 83 7.13 37.96 19.03
CA VAL A 83 7.57 37.61 17.67
C VAL A 83 8.29 36.26 17.67
N ASP A 84 9.18 36.03 18.64
CA ASP A 84 9.92 34.77 18.76
C ASP A 84 8.95 33.58 19.02
N GLN A 85 7.93 33.76 19.86
CA GLN A 85 6.89 32.73 20.08
C GLN A 85 6.08 32.42 18.82
N ASP A 86 5.68 33.45 18.06
CA ASP A 86 4.94 33.27 16.81
C ASP A 86 5.84 32.60 15.74
N ARG A 87 7.14 32.88 15.76
CA ARG A 87 8.13 32.24 14.89
C ARG A 87 8.31 30.76 15.22
N GLU A 88 8.41 30.41 16.49
CA GLU A 88 8.43 29.01 16.93
C GLU A 88 7.14 28.27 16.55
N ALA A 89 5.98 28.93 16.66
CA ALA A 89 4.71 28.36 16.23
C ALA A 89 4.69 28.10 14.71
N ALA A 90 5.16 29.05 13.90
CA ALA A 90 5.27 28.88 12.45
C ALA A 90 6.24 27.75 12.07
N ASN A 91 7.37 27.63 12.77
CA ASN A 91 8.34 26.55 12.57
C ASN A 91 7.74 25.18 12.88
N ARG A 92 7.07 25.03 14.03
CA ARG A 92 6.38 23.78 14.40
C ARG A 92 5.30 23.40 13.39
N ALA A 93 4.54 24.37 12.89
CA ALA A 93 3.55 24.12 11.84
C ALA A 93 4.21 23.68 10.52
N GLY A 94 5.37 24.24 10.18
CA GLY A 94 6.19 23.79 9.05
C GLY A 94 6.68 22.34 9.20
N GLU A 95 7.16 21.97 10.38
CA GLU A 95 7.57 20.58 10.68
C GLU A 95 6.40 19.60 10.61
N ALA A 96 5.22 19.99 11.09
CA ALA A 96 4.02 19.16 10.99
C ALA A 96 3.63 18.88 9.52
N VAL A 97 3.71 19.88 8.65
CA VAL A 97 3.51 19.70 7.21
C VAL A 97 4.55 18.76 6.61
N ARG A 98 5.83 18.91 6.99
CA ARG A 98 6.90 18.03 6.51
C ARG A 98 6.62 16.56 6.90
N ARG A 99 6.32 16.30 8.17
CA ARG A 99 6.01 14.94 8.66
C ARG A 99 4.80 14.34 7.96
N ALA A 100 3.74 15.12 7.73
CA ALA A 100 2.57 14.64 7.00
C ALA A 100 2.89 14.26 5.55
N ARG A 101 3.82 14.96 4.89
CA ARG A 101 4.28 14.60 3.54
C ARG A 101 5.13 13.33 3.54
N GLU A 102 6.05 13.19 4.51
CA GLU A 102 6.86 11.98 4.70
C GLU A 102 5.95 10.75 4.96
N GLU A 103 4.89 10.92 5.75
CA GLU A 103 3.89 9.87 5.98
C GLU A 103 3.14 9.48 4.70
N ILE A 104 2.70 10.45 3.91
CA ILE A 104 2.04 10.20 2.61
C ILE A 104 2.98 9.44 1.66
N GLU A 105 4.24 9.86 1.54
CA GLU A 105 5.23 9.19 0.69
C GLU A 105 5.44 7.73 1.11
N GLY A 106 5.52 7.47 2.42
CA GLY A 106 5.61 6.11 2.95
C GLY A 106 4.36 5.27 2.63
N LEU A 107 3.17 5.86 2.75
CA LEU A 107 1.91 5.19 2.42
C LEU A 107 1.76 4.92 0.91
N GLU A 108 2.20 5.84 0.05
CA GLU A 108 2.21 5.66 -1.41
C GLU A 108 3.15 4.51 -1.81
N SER A 109 4.33 4.42 -1.20
CA SER A 109 5.24 3.29 -1.43
C SER A 109 4.60 1.96 -0.98
N ALA A 110 4.01 1.92 0.21
CA ALA A 110 3.33 0.72 0.71
C ALA A 110 2.11 0.35 -0.13
N MET A 111 1.41 1.32 -0.73
CA MET A 111 0.30 1.07 -1.65
C MET A 111 0.80 0.41 -2.94
N ASN A 112 1.92 0.86 -3.49
CA ASN A 112 2.53 0.24 -4.68
C ASN A 112 2.92 -1.23 -4.41
N GLU A 113 3.51 -1.51 -3.25
CA GLU A 113 3.82 -2.88 -2.82
C GLU A 113 2.55 -3.74 -2.67
N GLY A 114 1.50 -3.18 -2.07
CA GLY A 114 0.20 -3.85 -1.95
C GLY A 114 -0.45 -4.15 -3.30
N GLN A 115 -0.37 -3.22 -4.25
CA GLN A 115 -0.87 -3.42 -5.62
C GLN A 115 -0.08 -4.50 -6.36
N ALA A 116 1.25 -4.54 -6.19
CA ALA A 116 2.09 -5.60 -6.75
C ALA A 116 1.73 -6.97 -6.17
N THR A 117 1.48 -7.04 -4.86
CA THR A 117 1.03 -8.26 -4.17
C THR A 117 -0.33 -8.74 -4.70
N LEU A 118 -1.28 -7.81 -4.88
CA LEU A 118 -2.58 -8.13 -5.47
C LEU A 118 -2.46 -8.64 -6.91
N LEU A 119 -1.58 -8.05 -7.72
CA LEU A 119 -1.32 -8.51 -9.08
C LEU A 119 -0.73 -9.92 -9.10
N ALA A 120 0.24 -10.20 -8.22
CA ALA A 120 0.84 -11.52 -8.07
C ALA A 120 -0.19 -12.57 -7.64
N ALA A 121 -1.06 -12.24 -6.68
CA ALA A 121 -2.15 -13.11 -6.24
C ALA A 121 -3.14 -13.41 -7.37
N LYS A 122 -3.51 -12.40 -8.17
CA LYS A 122 -4.37 -12.61 -9.35
C LYS A 122 -3.71 -13.51 -10.39
N SER A 123 -2.42 -13.30 -10.67
CA SER A 123 -1.67 -14.16 -11.60
C SER A 123 -1.61 -15.61 -11.10
N ALA A 124 -1.52 -15.83 -9.79
CA ALA A 124 -1.58 -17.17 -9.20
C ALA A 124 -2.97 -17.81 -9.37
N VAL A 125 -4.06 -17.03 -9.22
CA VAL A 125 -5.43 -17.50 -9.51
C VAL A 125 -5.58 -17.88 -10.99
N ASP A 126 -5.05 -17.06 -11.91
CA ASP A 126 -5.10 -17.36 -13.36
C ASP A 126 -4.34 -18.64 -13.70
N ALA A 127 -3.15 -18.83 -13.11
CA ALA A 127 -2.35 -20.05 -13.27
C ALA A 127 -3.07 -21.28 -12.71
N ALA A 128 -3.65 -21.17 -11.50
CA ALA A 128 -4.43 -22.24 -10.90
C ALA A 128 -5.68 -22.58 -11.73
N SER A 129 -6.39 -21.56 -12.24
CA SER A 129 -7.57 -21.73 -13.10
C SER A 129 -7.22 -22.39 -14.43
N ALA A 130 -6.10 -22.01 -15.05
CA ALA A 130 -5.60 -22.68 -16.25
C ALA A 130 -5.21 -24.14 -15.99
N SER A 131 -4.67 -24.45 -14.80
CA SER A 131 -4.38 -25.82 -14.38
C SER A 131 -5.65 -26.65 -14.20
N VAL A 132 -6.69 -26.10 -13.56
CA VAL A 132 -8.02 -26.73 -13.44
C VAL A 132 -8.62 -27.00 -14.82
N ALA A 133 -8.59 -26.01 -15.72
CA ALA A 133 -9.16 -26.15 -17.06
C ALA A 133 -8.43 -27.22 -17.89
N ARG A 134 -7.10 -27.34 -17.75
CA ARG A 134 -6.34 -28.44 -18.36
C ARG A 134 -6.71 -29.78 -17.74
N TYR A 135 -6.84 -29.87 -16.42
CA TYR A 135 -7.20 -31.12 -15.74
C TYR A 135 -8.62 -31.59 -16.11
N LEU A 136 -9.59 -30.69 -16.15
CA LEU A 136 -10.98 -30.98 -16.54
C LEU A 136 -11.18 -31.19 -18.05
N GLY A 137 -10.30 -30.62 -18.89
CA GLY A 137 -10.32 -30.80 -20.34
C GLY A 137 -9.52 -32.02 -20.83
N ASP A 138 -8.66 -32.58 -19.99
CA ASP A 138 -7.83 -33.77 -20.24
C ASP A 138 -8.43 -35.03 -19.57
N GLU A 139 -9.70 -35.00 -19.13
CA GLU A 139 -10.50 -36.20 -18.92
C GLU A 139 -10.92 -36.74 -20.31
N PRO A 140 -10.29 -37.79 -20.86
CA PRO A 140 -10.97 -38.57 -21.88
C PRO A 140 -12.20 -39.17 -21.22
N GLY A 141 -13.38 -38.90 -21.80
CA GLY A 141 -14.62 -39.52 -21.36
C GLY A 141 -14.42 -41.02 -21.15
N ALA A 142 -14.71 -41.48 -19.93
CA ALA A 142 -14.91 -42.88 -19.62
C ALA A 142 -16.14 -43.43 -20.36
#